data_AF-A0A954TIN7-F1
#
_entry.id   AF-A0A954TIN7-F1
#
_cell.length_a   1.000
_cell.length_b   1.000
_cell.length_c   1.000
_cell.angle_alpha   90.00
_cell.angle_beta   90.00
_cell.angle_gamma   90.00
#
_symmetry.space_group_name_H-M   'P 1'
#
loop_
_entity.id
_entity.type
_entity.pdbx_description
1 polymer ?
#
loop_
_entity_poly.entity_id
_entity_poly.type
_entity_poly.pdbx_seq_one_letter_code
_entity_poly.pdbx_strand_id
1 'polypeptide(L)'
;MTSNRTHLINWIRSNIERCGYSSFEDLHLEDFPNSFAGPGGKLGAMADACEILASLRSEFPTGFTICIGVSLRSDQSPIGVNFQDELELASELTYNTPSVYVFEAGVEPWKTQFQDAAIIPPHTFSWDKNSSYSVHFEYKEDYESQYRRSFWIVV
;
A
#
# COMPACT_ATOMS: atom_id res chain seq x y z
N MET A 1 -21.41 -2.55 -1.16
CA MET A 1 -20.28 -3.00 -2.01
C MET A 1 -20.20 -2.27 -3.36
N THR A 2 -21.28 -2.10 -4.13
CA THR A 2 -21.25 -1.44 -5.45
C THR A 2 -20.78 0.03 -5.42
N SER A 3 -21.11 0.78 -4.37
CA SER A 3 -20.71 2.19 -4.19
C SER A 3 -19.19 2.36 -4.04
N ASN A 4 -18.56 1.52 -3.21
CA ASN A 4 -17.13 1.61 -2.90
C ASN A 4 -16.26 1.23 -4.09
N ARG A 5 -16.65 0.17 -4.80
CA ARG A 5 -15.99 -0.25 -6.04
C ARG A 5 -16.02 0.89 -7.08
N THR A 6 -17.19 1.51 -7.25
CA THR A 6 -17.36 2.61 -8.22
C THR A 6 -16.50 3.83 -7.86
N HIS A 7 -16.48 4.19 -6.57
CA HIS A 7 -15.66 5.31 -6.09
C HIS A 7 -14.15 5.07 -6.34
N LEU A 8 -13.65 3.88 -5.98
CA LEU A 8 -12.26 3.49 -6.22
C LEU A 8 -11.88 3.52 -7.70
N ILE A 9 -12.70 2.93 -8.56
CA ILE A 9 -12.47 2.93 -10.01
C ILE A 9 -12.36 4.36 -10.53
N ASN A 10 -13.30 5.23 -10.14
CA ASN A 10 -13.32 6.61 -10.61
C ASN A 10 -12.10 7.38 -10.12
N TRP A 11 -11.68 7.16 -8.88
CA TRP A 11 -10.47 7.77 -8.33
C TRP A 11 -9.20 7.31 -9.08
N ILE A 12 -9.05 6.00 -9.32
CA ILE A 12 -7.91 5.45 -10.08
C ILE A 12 -7.89 6.02 -11.50
N ARG A 13 -9.03 6.02 -12.21
CA ARG A 13 -9.13 6.57 -13.57
C ARG A 13 -8.76 8.04 -13.61
N SER A 14 -9.27 8.85 -12.68
CA SER A 14 -8.91 10.26 -12.58
C SER A 14 -7.42 10.48 -12.35
N ASN A 15 -6.74 9.62 -11.59
CA ASN A 15 -5.29 9.72 -11.36
C ASN A 15 -4.49 9.32 -12.61
N ILE A 16 -4.92 8.26 -13.30
CA ILE A 16 -4.30 7.81 -14.56
C ILE A 16 -4.44 8.86 -15.66
N GLU A 17 -5.62 9.46 -15.81
CA GLU A 17 -5.89 10.53 -16.80
C GLU A 17 -5.00 11.76 -16.60
N ARG A 18 -4.56 12.02 -15.36
CA ARG A 18 -3.65 13.12 -15.02
C ARG A 18 -2.17 12.83 -15.34
N CYS A 19 -1.83 11.63 -15.85
CA CYS A 19 -0.48 11.24 -16.30
C CYS A 19 0.62 11.37 -15.23
N GLY A 20 0.37 10.90 -14.01
CA GLY A 20 1.43 10.82 -13.00
C GLY A 20 1.78 12.16 -12.35
N TYR A 21 2.43 12.07 -11.20
CA TYR A 21 2.36 13.04 -10.12
C TYR A 21 3.05 14.40 -10.31
N SER A 22 2.42 15.44 -9.77
CA SER A 22 3.08 16.60 -9.16
C SER A 22 3.10 16.57 -7.62
N SER A 23 2.36 15.66 -6.97
CA SER A 23 2.31 15.44 -5.51
C SER A 23 1.73 14.06 -5.18
N PHE A 24 2.15 13.39 -4.12
CA PHE A 24 1.58 12.11 -3.65
C PHE A 24 0.07 12.24 -3.31
N GLU A 25 -0.81 12.18 -4.31
CA GLU A 25 -2.26 12.05 -4.10
C GLU A 25 -2.55 10.59 -3.73
N ASP A 26 -3.12 10.41 -2.55
CA ASP A 26 -3.53 9.11 -2.03
C ASP A 26 -5.01 9.10 -1.64
N LEU A 27 -5.62 7.93 -1.70
CA LEU A 27 -6.98 7.70 -1.24
C LEU A 27 -6.92 6.91 0.06
N HIS A 28 -7.22 7.54 1.19
CA HIS A 28 -7.24 6.86 2.48
C HIS A 28 -8.34 5.80 2.51
N LEU A 29 -8.05 4.63 3.10
CA LEU A 29 -9.02 3.54 3.18
C LEU A 29 -10.26 3.90 4.03
N GLU A 30 -10.17 4.91 4.90
CA GLU A 30 -11.32 5.43 5.67
C GLU A 30 -12.30 6.26 4.83
N ASP A 31 -11.84 6.82 3.70
CA ASP A 31 -12.70 7.53 2.75
C ASP A 31 -13.62 6.57 1.98
N PHE A 32 -13.38 5.26 2.11
CA PHE A 32 -14.30 4.26 1.63
C PHE A 32 -15.46 4.09 2.63
N PRO A 33 -16.72 4.10 2.18
CA PRO A 33 -17.88 4.03 3.06
C PRO A 33 -17.84 2.84 4.02
N ASN A 34 -17.60 3.08 5.33
CA ASN A 34 -17.81 2.28 6.57
C ASN A 34 -17.66 0.73 6.54
N SER A 35 -17.22 0.12 5.45
CA SER A 35 -17.23 -1.33 5.23
C SER A 35 -15.83 -1.93 5.13
N PHE A 36 -14.80 -1.08 5.20
CA PHE A 36 -13.41 -1.52 5.38
C PHE A 36 -13.02 -1.66 6.87
N ALA A 37 -13.95 -1.43 7.80
CA ALA A 37 -13.80 -1.76 9.22
C ALA A 37 -14.06 -3.26 9.47
N GLY A 38 -13.44 -4.13 8.66
CA GLY A 38 -13.58 -5.58 8.80
C GLY A 38 -13.07 -6.09 10.15
N PRO A 39 -13.42 -7.33 10.55
CA PRO A 39 -13.02 -7.91 11.84
C PRO A 39 -11.50 -8.04 12.03
N GLY A 40 -10.70 -7.90 10.96
CA GLY A 40 -9.23 -7.89 10.98
C GLY A 40 -8.58 -6.50 11.10
N GLY A 41 -9.36 -5.45 11.40
CA GLY A 41 -8.84 -4.08 11.50
C GLY A 41 -8.21 -3.60 10.20
N LYS A 42 -7.05 -2.95 10.28
CA LYS A 42 -6.34 -2.37 9.11
C LYS A 42 -5.89 -3.41 8.10
N LEU A 43 -5.42 -4.57 8.55
CA LEU A 43 -5.03 -5.65 7.62
C LEU A 43 -6.23 -6.19 6.85
N GLY A 44 -7.39 -6.33 7.52
CA GLY A 44 -8.64 -6.68 6.86
C GLY A 44 -9.04 -5.65 5.80
N ALA A 45 -8.95 -4.36 6.13
CA ALA A 45 -9.20 -3.28 5.18
C ALA A 45 -8.31 -3.36 3.94
N MET A 46 -7.01 -3.62 4.15
CA MET A 46 -6.04 -3.75 3.07
C MET A 46 -6.29 -5.00 2.21
N ALA A 47 -6.66 -6.12 2.82
CA ALA A 47 -7.05 -7.34 2.12
C ALA A 47 -8.25 -7.11 1.20
N ASP A 48 -9.34 -6.54 1.72
CA ASP A 48 -10.54 -6.24 0.95
C ASP A 48 -10.24 -5.28 -0.21
N ALA A 49 -9.39 -4.28 0.03
CA ALA A 49 -8.98 -3.33 -1.01
C ALA A 49 -8.15 -4.04 -2.09
N CYS A 50 -7.26 -4.95 -1.70
CA CYS A 50 -6.44 -5.75 -2.61
C CYS A 50 -7.32 -6.62 -3.53
N GLU A 51 -8.36 -7.27 -2.99
CA GLU A 51 -9.30 -8.06 -3.79
C GLU A 51 -10.03 -7.22 -4.83
N ILE A 52 -10.50 -6.03 -4.42
CA ILE A 52 -11.17 -5.12 -5.34
C ILE A 52 -10.20 -4.66 -6.43
N LEU A 53 -9.00 -4.21 -6.07
CA LEU A 53 -7.98 -3.76 -7.02
C LEU A 53 -7.60 -4.87 -8.01
N ALA A 54 -7.44 -6.10 -7.53
CA ALA A 54 -7.07 -7.22 -8.39
C ALA A 54 -8.15 -7.53 -9.41
N SER A 55 -9.42 -7.43 -9.01
CA SER A 55 -10.56 -7.60 -9.92
C SER A 55 -10.69 -6.49 -10.97
N LEU A 56 -9.95 -5.39 -10.81
CA LEU A 56 -9.92 -4.24 -11.73
C LEU A 56 -8.64 -4.16 -12.56
N ARG A 57 -7.66 -5.03 -12.30
CA ARG A 57 -6.34 -4.98 -12.93
C ARG A 57 -6.38 -4.98 -14.46
N SER A 58 -7.34 -5.70 -15.05
CA SER A 58 -7.53 -5.74 -16.51
C SER A 58 -8.17 -4.48 -17.10
N GLU A 59 -8.73 -3.59 -16.26
CA GLU A 59 -9.38 -2.35 -16.69
C GLU A 59 -8.41 -1.16 -16.78
N PHE A 60 -7.18 -1.30 -16.27
CA PHE A 60 -6.20 -0.21 -16.20
C PHE A 60 -5.00 -0.45 -17.13
N PRO A 61 -4.40 0.63 -17.69
CA PRO A 61 -3.20 0.51 -18.53
C PRO A 61 -2.01 -0.07 -17.76
N THR A 62 -1.18 -0.88 -18.44
CA THR A 62 0.02 -1.49 -17.86
C THR A 62 1.15 -0.51 -17.54
N GLY A 63 1.00 0.77 -17.88
CA GLY A 63 1.97 1.83 -17.59
C GLY A 63 1.91 2.37 -16.15
N PHE A 64 1.00 1.85 -15.33
CA PHE A 64 0.81 2.29 -13.95
C PHE A 64 0.91 1.12 -12.97
N THR A 65 1.40 1.44 -11.77
CA THR A 65 1.44 0.56 -10.61
C THR A 65 0.41 1.03 -9.60
N ILE A 66 -0.54 0.16 -9.26
CA ILE A 66 -1.54 0.43 -8.23
C ILE A 66 -1.16 -0.38 -6.99
N CYS A 67 -1.17 0.27 -5.84
CA CYS A 67 -0.77 -0.38 -4.60
C CYS A 67 -1.49 0.19 -3.40
N ILE A 68 -1.43 -0.55 -2.29
CA ILE A 68 -1.92 -0.12 -0.99
C ILE A 68 -0.70 0.07 -0.09
N GLY A 69 -0.56 1.24 0.52
CA GLY A 69 0.54 1.56 1.43
C GLY A 69 0.03 1.79 2.86
N VAL A 70 0.83 1.41 3.84
CA VAL A 70 0.59 1.72 5.26
C VAL A 70 1.91 2.00 5.98
N SER A 71 1.88 2.94 6.93
CA SER A 71 3.03 3.24 7.78
C SER A 71 3.17 2.23 8.92
N LEU A 72 4.40 1.72 9.09
CA LEU A 72 4.83 0.92 10.23
C LEU A 72 5.50 1.81 11.29
N ARG A 73 5.63 1.30 12.52
CA ARG A 73 6.32 1.99 13.61
C ARG A 73 7.74 2.35 13.19
N SER A 74 8.09 3.62 13.32
CA SER A 74 9.43 4.17 13.08
C SER A 74 10.40 3.82 14.21
N ASP A 75 11.71 3.90 13.91
CA ASP A 75 12.77 3.64 14.89
C ASP A 75 13.96 4.58 14.69
N GLN A 76 14.81 4.73 15.71
CA GLN A 76 16.04 5.52 15.63
C GLN A 76 17.10 4.88 14.72
N SER A 77 17.05 3.56 14.58
CA SER A 77 17.98 2.75 13.76
C SER A 77 17.23 1.91 12.74
N PRO A 78 17.86 1.51 11.61
CA PRO A 78 17.22 0.64 10.64
C PRO A 78 16.93 -0.73 11.28
N ILE A 79 15.69 -1.18 11.16
CA ILE A 79 15.24 -2.48 11.69
C ILE A 79 15.23 -3.53 10.59
N GLY A 80 14.94 -3.12 9.35
CA GLY A 80 14.56 -4.04 8.28
C GLY A 80 13.21 -4.72 8.54
N VAL A 81 13.04 -5.90 7.92
CA VAL A 81 11.85 -6.73 8.09
C VAL A 81 11.93 -7.48 9.42
N ASN A 82 11.04 -7.17 10.36
CA ASN A 82 10.97 -7.75 11.70
C ASN A 82 9.63 -8.46 12.00
N PHE A 83 8.93 -8.86 10.95
CA PHE A 83 7.68 -9.61 11.02
C PHE A 83 7.72 -10.81 10.07
N GLN A 84 7.18 -11.93 10.50
CA GLN A 84 7.11 -13.18 9.75
C GLN A 84 5.68 -13.59 9.40
N ASP A 85 4.70 -13.08 10.14
CA ASP A 85 3.28 -13.38 9.96
C ASP A 85 2.39 -12.14 10.07
N GLU A 86 1.09 -12.34 9.85
CA GLU A 86 0.09 -11.27 9.87
C GLU A 86 -0.07 -10.62 11.25
N LEU A 87 0.12 -11.39 12.33
CA LEU A 87 -0.03 -10.88 13.69
C LEU A 87 1.14 -9.97 14.05
N GLU A 88 2.35 -10.38 13.70
CA GLU A 88 3.56 -9.57 13.86
C GLU A 88 3.48 -8.30 13.00
N LEU A 89 3.06 -8.41 11.73
CA LEU A 89 2.84 -7.24 10.87
C LEU A 89 1.79 -6.30 11.46
N ALA A 90 0.66 -6.83 11.97
CA ALA A 90 -0.39 -6.03 12.60
C ALA A 90 0.14 -5.25 13.82
N SER A 91 1.06 -5.85 14.57
CA SER A 91 1.68 -5.22 15.75
C SER A 91 2.59 -4.04 15.40
N GLU A 92 3.14 -4.04 14.18
CA GLU A 92 4.00 -2.98 13.65
C GLU A 92 3.22 -1.82 13.03
N LEU A 93 1.91 -1.96 12.80
CA LEU A 93 1.11 -0.89 12.21
C LEU A 93 0.98 0.33 13.14
N THR A 94 1.11 1.53 12.57
CA THR A 94 0.85 2.78 13.29
C THR A 94 -0.64 3.12 13.36
N TYR A 95 -0.98 4.28 13.92
CA TYR A 95 -2.36 4.80 13.90
C TYR A 95 -2.77 5.35 12.52
N ASN A 96 -1.84 5.55 11.57
CA ASN A 96 -2.14 6.06 10.23
C ASN A 96 -3.02 5.10 9.42
N THR A 97 -4.03 5.63 8.75
CA THR A 97 -4.92 4.86 7.88
C THR A 97 -4.16 4.42 6.63
N PRO A 98 -4.26 3.14 6.20
CA PRO A 98 -3.69 2.73 4.93
C PRO A 98 -4.31 3.51 3.77
N SER A 99 -3.60 3.64 2.66
CA SER A 99 -4.09 4.37 1.48
C SER A 99 -3.83 3.60 0.20
N VAL A 100 -4.65 3.86 -0.83
CA VAL A 100 -4.40 3.43 -2.21
C VAL A 100 -3.58 4.50 -2.93
N TYR A 101 -2.58 4.05 -3.69
CA TYR A 101 -1.70 4.88 -4.50
C TYR A 101 -1.66 4.39 -5.95
N VAL A 102 -1.43 5.30 -6.89
CA VAL A 102 -1.25 5.02 -8.32
C VAL A 102 0.03 5.71 -8.80
N PHE A 103 1.06 4.94 -9.09
CA PHE A 103 2.34 5.43 -9.61
C PHE A 103 2.45 5.15 -11.10
N GLU A 104 3.20 5.95 -11.85
CA GLU A 104 3.73 5.46 -13.12
C GLU A 104 4.70 4.29 -12.84
N ALA A 105 4.69 3.29 -13.70
CA ALA A 105 5.54 2.12 -13.51
C ALA A 105 7.02 2.51 -13.60
N GLY A 106 7.80 2.19 -12.57
CA GLY A 106 9.23 2.51 -12.48
C GLY A 106 9.56 3.71 -11.60
N VAL A 107 8.58 4.53 -11.22
CA VAL A 107 8.76 5.68 -10.31
C VAL A 107 8.18 5.46 -8.91
N GLU A 108 7.88 4.21 -8.57
CA GLU A 108 7.42 3.88 -7.22
C GLU A 108 8.47 4.29 -6.17
N PRO A 109 8.08 4.69 -4.94
CA PRO A 109 9.02 5.17 -3.92
C PRO A 109 10.11 4.14 -3.62
N TRP A 110 9.71 2.88 -3.49
CA TRP A 110 10.64 1.78 -3.27
C TRP A 110 11.47 1.43 -4.50
N LYS A 111 11.23 2.01 -5.69
CA LYS A 111 12.07 1.82 -6.88
C LYS A 111 13.06 2.96 -7.15
N THR A 112 12.76 4.15 -6.66
CA THR A 112 13.51 5.37 -7.01
C THR A 112 14.43 5.84 -5.89
N GLN A 113 14.12 5.52 -4.63
CA GLN A 113 14.80 6.06 -3.44
C GLN A 113 15.78 5.08 -2.77
N PHE A 114 16.27 4.05 -3.46
CA PHE A 114 16.83 2.84 -2.82
C PHE A 114 18.07 2.99 -1.92
N GLN A 115 17.98 2.36 -0.74
CA GLN A 115 18.90 1.30 -0.28
C GLN A 115 18.19 0.17 0.52
N ASP A 116 17.08 0.46 1.23
CA ASP A 116 16.50 -0.50 2.20
C ASP A 116 15.05 -0.92 1.89
N ALA A 117 14.78 -1.35 0.65
CA ALA A 117 13.52 -2.01 0.31
C ALA A 117 13.70 -3.53 0.23
N ALA A 118 12.82 -4.28 0.90
CA ALA A 118 12.79 -5.73 0.88
C ALA A 118 11.50 -6.22 0.22
N ILE A 119 11.65 -7.05 -0.81
CA ILE A 119 10.50 -7.75 -1.41
C ILE A 119 10.09 -8.88 -0.47
N ILE A 120 8.84 -8.83 -0.03
CA ILE A 120 8.23 -9.89 0.76
C ILE A 120 7.65 -10.91 -0.24
N PRO A 121 8.02 -12.20 -0.13
CA PRO A 121 7.53 -13.23 -1.04
C PRO A 121 5.99 -13.27 -1.07
N PRO A 122 5.38 -13.53 -2.23
CA PRO A 122 3.95 -13.79 -2.29
C PRO A 122 3.60 -15.02 -1.44
N HIS A 123 2.38 -15.04 -0.90
CA HIS A 123 1.87 -16.08 0.01
C HIS A 123 2.52 -16.10 1.39
N THR A 124 3.20 -15.02 1.78
CA THR A 124 3.63 -14.80 3.16
C THR A 124 2.40 -14.56 4.05
N PHE A 125 1.38 -13.88 3.51
CA PHE A 125 0.14 -13.59 4.22
C PHE A 125 -1.05 -14.28 3.54
N SER A 126 -1.99 -14.77 4.33
CA SER A 126 -3.17 -15.49 3.83
C SER A 126 -4.06 -14.63 2.91
N TRP A 127 -4.01 -13.31 3.08
CA TRP A 127 -4.75 -12.32 2.29
C TRP A 127 -4.01 -11.83 1.03
N ASP A 128 -2.74 -12.17 0.84
CA ASP A 128 -1.92 -11.62 -0.26
C ASP A 128 -2.09 -12.35 -1.60
N LYS A 129 -3.03 -13.31 -1.69
CA LYS A 129 -3.22 -14.21 -2.85
C LYS A 129 -3.41 -13.48 -4.17
N ASN A 130 -3.92 -12.25 -4.11
CA ASN A 130 -4.20 -11.41 -5.26
C ASN A 130 -3.16 -10.30 -5.47
N SER A 131 -2.16 -10.21 -4.59
CA SER A 131 -1.03 -9.31 -4.76
C SER A 131 -0.08 -9.86 -5.83
N SER A 132 0.52 -8.96 -6.61
CA SER A 132 1.64 -9.30 -7.46
C SER A 132 2.92 -9.52 -6.62
N TYR A 133 3.14 -8.67 -5.62
CA TYR A 133 4.18 -8.79 -4.60
C TYR A 133 3.91 -7.79 -3.47
N SER A 134 4.59 -7.96 -2.34
CA SER A 134 4.59 -6.98 -1.25
C SER A 134 5.99 -6.43 -1.00
N VAL A 135 6.08 -5.23 -0.45
CA VAL A 135 7.34 -4.53 -0.20
C VAL A 135 7.35 -3.97 1.21
N HIS A 136 8.40 -4.27 1.96
CA HIS A 136 8.80 -3.45 3.10
C HIS A 136 9.76 -2.38 2.61
N PHE A 137 9.50 -1.13 3.00
CA PHE A 137 10.35 0.00 2.64
C PHE A 137 10.69 0.82 3.88
N GLU A 138 11.98 0.98 4.12
CA GLU A 138 12.55 1.76 5.21
C GLU A 138 13.43 2.87 4.63
N TYR A 139 13.28 4.09 5.15
CA TYR A 139 14.09 5.24 4.73
C TYR A 139 14.19 6.27 5.86
N LYS A 140 15.22 7.11 5.79
CA LYS A 140 15.39 8.24 6.68
C LYS A 140 15.78 9.46 5.86
N GLU A 141 14.96 10.51 5.94
CA GLU A 141 15.30 11.80 5.32
C GLU A 141 16.27 12.57 6.23
N ASP A 142 17.13 13.40 5.65
CA ASP A 142 18.23 14.09 6.35
C ASP A 142 17.78 14.93 7.57
N TYR A 143 16.54 15.41 7.54
CA TYR A 143 15.95 16.24 8.60
C TYR A 143 15.14 15.44 9.64
N GLU A 144 15.03 14.12 9.49
CA GLU A 144 14.27 13.29 10.41
C GLU A 144 15.15 12.66 11.47
N SER A 145 14.58 12.51 12.68
CA SER A 145 15.25 11.82 13.78
C SER A 145 15.20 10.30 13.63
N GLN A 146 14.17 9.77 12.95
CA GLN A 146 13.86 8.35 12.88
C GLN A 146 13.78 7.85 11.44
N TYR A 147 14.05 6.56 11.27
CA TYR A 147 13.73 5.81 10.06
C TYR A 147 12.22 5.61 9.98
N ARG A 148 11.63 6.09 8.89
CA ARG A 148 10.26 5.78 8.50
C ARG A 148 10.22 4.40 7.89
N ARG A 149 9.14 3.69 8.19
CA ARG A 149 8.91 2.31 7.75
C ARG A 149 7.52 2.22 7.15
N SER A 150 7.41 1.46 6.06
CA SER A 150 6.15 1.30 5.35
C SER A 150 6.05 -0.09 4.75
N PHE A 151 4.81 -0.55 4.63
CA PHE A 151 4.48 -1.80 3.99
C PHE A 151 3.54 -1.53 2.82
N TRP A 152 3.84 -2.13 1.68
CA TRP A 152 3.15 -1.91 0.42
C TRP A 152 2.67 -3.23 -0.16
N ILE A 153 1.43 -3.27 -0.61
CA ILE A 153 0.85 -4.38 -1.37
C ILE A 153 0.68 -3.89 -2.80
N VAL A 154 1.41 -4.50 -3.74
CA VAL A 154 1.32 -4.19 -5.16
C VAL A 154 0.38 -5.17 -5.83
N VAL A 155 -0.59 -4.67 -6.59
CA VAL A 155 -1.67 -5.47 -7.17
C VAL A 155 -1.48 -5.65 -8.67
#